data_AF-A0A8T5A3B7-F1
#
_entry.id   AF-A0A8T5A3B7-F1
#
_cell.length_a   1.000
_cell.length_b   1.000
_cell.length_c   1.000
_cell.angle_alpha   90.00
_cell.angle_beta   90.00
_cell.angle_gamma   90.00
#
_symmetry.space_group_name_H-M   'P 1'
#
loop_
_entity.id
_entity.type
_entity.pdbx_description
1 polymer ?
#
loop_
_entity_poly.entity_id
_entity_poly.type
_entity_poly.pdbx_seq_one_letter_code
_entity_poly.pdbx_strand_id
1 'polypeptide(L)'
;AILESPSTPMNITLAAQVKIILHLRPNPPSSVKKINVTLGFRNNETNYTLGEGSININSQGEYTLCINLLENQRHIPKNSVIVMKILVILDGPPYGTLFFYYGPDKPSRVILYDNES
;
A
#
# COMPACT_ATOMS: atom_id res chain seq x y z
N ALA A 1 -8.16 -4.12 4.41
CA ALA A 1 -8.12 -4.68 3.06
C ALA A 1 -6.72 -5.22 2.77
N ILE A 2 -6.60 -6.26 1.94
CA ILE A 2 -5.32 -6.79 1.46
C ILE A 2 -5.35 -6.78 -0.06
N LEU A 3 -4.33 -6.20 -0.68
CA LEU A 3 -4.11 -6.26 -2.12
C LEU A 3 -2.87 -7.12 -2.39
N GLU A 4 -2.99 -8.02 -3.36
CA GLU A 4 -1.91 -8.92 -3.76
C GLU A 4 -1.65 -8.75 -5.26
N SER A 5 -0.38 -8.73 -5.65
CA SER A 5 0.02 -8.83 -7.06
C SER A 5 -0.04 -10.29 -7.53
N PRO A 6 0.02 -10.54 -8.85
CA PRO A 6 0.52 -11.81 -9.36
C PRO A 6 1.95 -12.10 -8.84
N SER A 7 2.37 -13.35 -8.95
CA SER A 7 3.73 -13.75 -8.57
C SER A 7 4.77 -13.07 -9.48
N THR A 8 5.88 -12.60 -8.90
CA THR A 8 6.96 -11.93 -9.64
C THR A 8 7.67 -12.93 -10.55
N PRO A 9 7.82 -12.63 -11.85
CA PRO A 9 8.45 -13.56 -12.79
C PRO A 9 9.98 -13.65 -12.61
N MET A 10 10.59 -12.68 -11.94
CA MET A 10 12.03 -12.54 -11.77
C MET A 10 12.38 -11.88 -10.42
N ASN A 11 13.67 -11.85 -10.10
CA ASN A 11 14.16 -11.05 -8.97
C ASN A 11 13.99 -9.56 -9.30
N ILE A 12 13.54 -8.76 -8.34
CA ILE A 12 13.35 -7.31 -8.49
C ILE A 12 14.29 -6.60 -7.52
N THR A 13 15.08 -5.68 -8.05
CA THR A 13 15.81 -4.70 -7.24
C THR A 13 15.00 -3.42 -7.20
N LEU A 14 14.65 -2.98 -6.00
CA LEU A 14 13.86 -1.78 -5.78
C LEU A 14 14.76 -0.56 -5.66
N ALA A 15 14.25 0.57 -6.15
CA ALA A 15 14.80 1.87 -5.82
C ALA A 15 14.79 2.14 -4.32
N ALA A 16 15.59 3.12 -3.89
CA ALA A 16 15.65 3.55 -2.50
C ALA A 16 14.30 4.02 -1.93
N GLN A 17 13.38 4.43 -2.80
CA GLN A 17 12.06 4.88 -2.42
C GLN A 17 10.98 4.18 -3.27
N VAL A 18 9.98 3.62 -2.60
CA VAL A 18 8.78 3.05 -3.22
C VAL A 18 7.60 3.98 -2.99
N LYS A 19 6.83 4.25 -4.06
CA LYS A 19 5.64 5.11 -4.00
C LYS A 19 4.37 4.28 -4.02
N ILE A 20 3.49 4.55 -3.06
CA ILE A 20 2.16 3.94 -2.96
C ILE A 20 1.13 5.03 -3.22
N ILE A 21 0.15 4.73 -4.08
CA ILE A 21 -1.00 5.58 -4.36
C ILE A 21 -2.27 4.81 -4.00
N LEU A 22 -3.03 5.32 -3.03
CA LEU A 22 -4.28 4.72 -2.57
C LEU A 22 -5.46 5.61 -2.92
N HIS A 23 -6.50 4.99 -3.44
CA HIS A 23 -7.81 5.59 -3.65
C HIS A 23 -8.80 5.01 -2.65
N LEU A 24 -9.14 5.79 -1.62
CA LEU A 24 -9.98 5.38 -0.50
C LEU A 24 -11.00 6.47 -0.21
N ARG A 25 -12.27 6.11 -0.04
CA ARG A 25 -13.30 7.05 0.43
C ARG A 25 -14.04 6.46 1.62
N PRO A 26 -13.76 6.92 2.85
CA PRO A 26 -14.64 6.64 3.97
C PRO A 26 -15.90 7.48 3.89
N ASN A 27 -17.01 6.95 4.41
CA ASN A 27 -18.30 7.61 4.42
C ASN A 27 -19.04 7.34 5.75
N PRO A 28 -19.13 8.32 6.66
CA PRO A 28 -18.63 9.69 6.50
C PRO A 28 -17.10 9.77 6.67
N PRO A 29 -16.41 10.70 5.99
CA PRO A 29 -14.96 10.88 6.16
C PRO A 29 -14.54 11.18 7.60
N SER A 30 -15.40 11.84 8.36
CA SER A 30 -15.16 12.22 9.76
C SER A 30 -15.05 11.04 10.72
N SER A 31 -15.48 9.84 10.34
CA SER A 31 -15.35 8.66 11.18
C SER A 31 -13.95 8.04 11.15
N VAL A 32 -13.05 8.49 10.27
CA VAL A 32 -11.69 7.95 10.17
C VAL A 32 -10.71 8.79 10.96
N LYS A 33 -10.04 8.13 11.91
CA LYS A 33 -8.92 8.69 12.64
C LYS A 33 -7.62 8.60 11.86
N LYS A 34 -7.37 7.45 11.26
CA LYS A 34 -6.06 7.13 10.68
C LYS A 34 -6.14 6.00 9.67
N ILE A 35 -5.30 6.06 8.64
CA ILE A 35 -5.06 4.95 7.71
C ILE A 35 -3.62 4.50 7.88
N ASN A 36 -3.42 3.21 8.16
CA ASN A 36 -2.11 2.58 8.18
C ASN A 36 -1.96 1.69 6.94
N VAL A 37 -0.79 1.76 6.32
CA VAL A 37 -0.44 1.00 5.13
C VAL A 37 0.85 0.25 5.42
N THR A 38 0.84 -1.06 5.22
CA THR A 38 2.04 -1.89 5.29
C THR A 38 2.28 -2.48 3.90
N LEU A 39 3.49 -2.32 3.38
CA LEU A 39 3.95 -2.92 2.15
C LEU A 39 4.94 -4.04 2.47
N GLY A 40 4.80 -5.15 1.77
CA GLY A 40 5.70 -6.28 1.89
C GLY A 40 5.61 -7.19 0.69
N PHE A 41 6.22 -8.36 0.82
CA PHE A 41 6.06 -9.45 -0.11
C PHE A 41 5.99 -10.78 0.63
N ARG A 42 5.39 -11.76 -0.01
CA ARG A 42 5.32 -13.14 0.45
C ARG A 42 6.13 -14.01 -0.50
N ASN A 43 7.09 -14.76 0.03
CA ASN A 43 7.89 -15.72 -0.73
C ASN A 43 7.90 -17.05 0.03
N ASN A 44 7.53 -18.15 -0.62
CA ASN A 44 7.45 -19.49 -0.01
C ASN A 44 6.72 -19.46 1.36
N GLU A 45 5.51 -18.91 1.39
CA GLU A 45 4.65 -18.76 2.59
C GLU A 45 5.18 -17.82 3.68
N THR A 46 6.42 -17.36 3.59
CA THR A 46 7.01 -16.40 4.52
C THR A 46 6.67 -14.97 4.11
N ASN A 47 6.22 -14.16 5.06
CA ASN A 47 5.92 -12.74 4.84
C ASN A 47 7.10 -11.87 5.25
N TYR A 48 7.48 -10.94 4.38
CA TYR A 48 8.55 -9.96 4.58
C TYR A 48 7.96 -8.56 4.50
N THR A 49 8.29 -7.70 5.46
CA THR A 49 7.87 -6.30 5.48
C THR A 49 8.93 -5.43 4.83
N LEU A 50 8.55 -4.67 3.81
CA LEU A 50 9.40 -3.63 3.19
C LEU A 50 9.31 -2.34 3.99
N GLY A 51 8.11 -1.97 4.43
CA GLY A 51 7.90 -0.85 5.33
C GLY A 51 6.44 -0.56 5.58
N GLU A 52 6.20 0.45 6.41
CA GLU A 52 4.85 0.90 6.76
C GLU A 52 4.79 2.41 6.88
N GLY A 53 3.57 2.93 6.80
CA GLY A 53 3.33 4.35 6.96
C GLY A 53 1.89 4.64 7.34
N SER A 54 1.68 5.90 7.69
CA SER A 54 0.42 6.40 8.19
C SER A 54 -0.01 7.60 7.37
N ILE A 55 -1.31 7.70 7.10
CA ILE A 55 -1.88 8.77 6.30
C ILE A 55 -3.06 9.39 7.04
N ASN A 56 -3.09 10.73 7.05
CA ASN A 56 -4.22 11.51 7.55
C ASN A 56 -5.33 11.54 6.50
N ILE A 57 -6.58 11.50 6.94
CA ILE A 57 -7.72 11.51 6.03
C ILE A 57 -7.86 12.87 5.34
N ASN A 58 -8.25 12.84 4.06
CA ASN A 58 -8.56 14.02 3.26
C ASN A 58 -9.89 13.80 2.52
N SER A 59 -10.50 14.88 2.04
CA SER A 59 -11.81 14.80 1.36
C SER A 59 -11.72 14.35 -0.10
N GLN A 60 -10.53 14.36 -0.69
CA GLN A 60 -10.28 14.01 -2.09
C GLN A 60 -10.25 12.49 -2.32
N GLY A 61 -9.94 11.71 -1.28
CA GLY A 61 -9.89 10.25 -1.34
C GLY A 61 -8.70 9.69 -2.13
N GLU A 62 -7.69 10.50 -2.40
CA GLU A 62 -6.41 10.10 -2.98
C GLU A 62 -5.29 10.34 -1.95
N TYR A 63 -4.47 9.32 -1.74
CA TYR A 63 -3.42 9.31 -0.73
C TYR A 63 -2.12 8.81 -1.32
N THR A 64 -1.04 9.55 -1.08
CA THR A 64 0.31 9.14 -1.47
C THR A 64 1.14 8.84 -0.23
N LEU A 65 1.83 7.71 -0.23
CA LEU A 65 2.81 7.35 0.78
C LEU A 65 4.12 6.95 0.10
N CYS A 66 5.24 7.44 0.62
CA CYS A 66 6.58 7.00 0.21
C CYS A 66 7.21 6.18 1.33
N ILE A 67 7.73 5.00 0.98
CA ILE A 67 8.49 4.15 1.89
C ILE A 67 9.95 4.19 1.44
N ASN A 68 10.83 4.61 2.35
CA ASN A 68 12.27 4.58 2.12
C ASN A 68 12.81 3.21 2.53
N LEU A 69 13.59 2.58 1.66
CA LEU A 69 14.13 1.25 1.85
C LEU A 69 15.63 1.31 2.16
N LEU A 70 16.03 0.57 3.19
CA LEU A 70 17.43 0.24 3.43
C LEU A 70 17.94 -0.68 2.31
N GLU A 71 19.24 -0.67 2.06
CA GLU A 71 19.85 -1.44 0.96
C GLU A 71 19.50 -2.94 1.01
N ASN A 72 19.53 -3.53 2.21
CA ASN A 72 19.16 -4.93 2.44
C ASN A 72 17.66 -5.24 2.27
N GLN A 73 16.80 -4.23 2.15
CA GLN A 73 15.36 -4.37 1.92
C GLN A 73 14.98 -4.22 0.44
N ARG A 74 15.92 -3.86 -0.43
CA ARG A 74 15.64 -3.55 -1.84
C ARG A 74 15.52 -4.77 -2.74
N HIS A 75 15.51 -5.99 -2.21
CA HIS A 75 15.56 -7.20 -3.00
C HIS A 75 14.29 -8.03 -2.79
N ILE A 76 13.51 -8.21 -3.85
CA ILE A 76 12.37 -9.12 -3.88
C ILE A 76 12.75 -10.34 -4.72
N PRO A 77 12.80 -11.56 -4.16
CA PRO A 77 13.10 -12.77 -4.93
C PRO A 77 12.03 -13.05 -6.00
N LYS A 78 12.40 -13.81 -7.04
CA LYS A 78 11.44 -14.39 -7.99
C LYS A 78 10.38 -15.23 -7.25
N ASN A 79 9.23 -15.38 -7.88
CA ASN A 79 8.06 -16.07 -7.37
C ASN A 79 7.44 -15.44 -6.10
N SER A 80 7.76 -14.17 -5.81
CA SER A 80 7.17 -13.47 -4.66
C SER A 80 5.83 -12.86 -5.03
N VAL A 81 4.91 -12.75 -4.08
CA VAL A 81 3.66 -11.98 -4.21
C VAL A 81 3.84 -10.68 -3.46
N ILE A 82 3.70 -9.53 -4.11
CA ILE A 82 3.72 -8.23 -3.41
C ILE A 82 2.40 -8.08 -2.67
N VAL A 83 2.47 -7.77 -1.38
CA VAL A 83 1.31 -7.68 -0.49
C VAL A 83 1.24 -6.28 0.09
N MET A 84 0.10 -5.63 -0.09
CA MET A 84 -0.21 -4.35 0.55
C MET A 84 -1.39 -4.53 1.50
N LYS A 85 -1.15 -4.28 2.79
CA LYS A 85 -2.18 -4.32 3.84
C LYS A 85 -2.59 -2.90 4.20
N ILE A 86 -3.90 -2.66 4.23
CA ILE A 86 -4.46 -1.36 4.58
C ILE A 86 -5.43 -1.54 5.72
N LEU A 87 -5.14 -0.81 6.80
CA LEU A 87 -5.91 -0.77 8.03
C LEU A 87 -6.48 0.65 8.19
N VAL A 88 -7.80 0.75 8.21
CA VAL A 88 -8.51 2.00 8.49
C VAL A 88 -8.99 1.95 9.93
N ILE A 89 -8.55 2.92 10.73
CA ILE A 89 -8.94 3.05 12.13
C ILE A 89 -10.06 4.09 12.19
N LEU A 90 -11.22 3.64 12.68
CA LEU A 90 -12.39 4.49 12.88
C LEU A 90 -12.41 5.06 14.29
N ASP A 91 -12.94 6.27 14.47
CA ASP A 91 -13.09 6.93 15.77
C ASP A 91 -14.44 7.65 15.83
N GLY A 92 -15.34 7.09 16.63
CA GLY A 92 -16.70 7.58 16.83
C GLY A 92 -17.73 7.14 15.77
N PRO A 93 -19.02 7.06 16.17
CA PRO A 93 -20.11 6.82 15.24
C PRO A 93 -20.39 8.03 14.32
N PRO A 94 -20.98 7.82 13.13
CA PRO A 94 -21.35 6.51 12.58
C PRO A 94 -20.13 5.82 11.95
N TYR A 95 -19.94 4.52 12.21
CA TYR A 95 -18.79 3.75 11.74
C TYR A 95 -18.76 3.52 10.21
N GLY A 96 -19.76 4.00 9.49
CA GLY A 96 -19.67 4.29 8.06
C GLY A 96 -19.36 3.11 7.13
N THR A 97 -19.05 3.45 5.88
CA THR A 97 -18.60 2.54 4.83
C THR A 97 -17.25 2.99 4.29
N LEU A 98 -16.43 2.04 3.81
CA LEU A 98 -15.15 2.32 3.17
C LEU A 98 -15.19 1.83 1.72
N PHE A 99 -15.00 2.75 0.79
CA PHE A 99 -14.83 2.42 -0.63
C PHE A 99 -13.34 2.34 -0.95
N PHE A 100 -12.94 1.18 -1.44
CA PHE A 100 -11.56 0.88 -1.81
C PHE A 100 -11.52 0.83 -3.34
N TYR A 101 -11.20 1.97 -3.98
CA TYR A 101 -11.46 2.37 -5.38
C TYR A 101 -12.51 3.48 -5.47
N TYR A 102 -12.11 4.65 -5.97
CA TYR A 102 -12.98 5.82 -6.14
C TYR A 102 -12.89 6.35 -7.58
N GLY A 103 -13.91 6.01 -8.37
CA GLY A 103 -14.04 6.41 -9.79
C GLY A 103 -13.49 5.37 -10.77
N PRO A 104 -14.01 5.32 -12.01
CA PRO A 104 -13.80 4.22 -12.96
C PRO A 104 -12.37 4.07 -13.51
N ASP A 105 -11.47 5.01 -13.24
CA ASP A 105 -10.22 5.12 -14.01
C ASP A 105 -8.93 4.98 -13.18
N LYS A 106 -9.00 4.90 -11.84
CA LYS A 106 -7.81 4.99 -10.97
C LYS A 106 -7.73 3.88 -9.90
N PRO A 107 -7.06 2.75 -10.19
CA PRO A 107 -6.82 1.73 -9.18
C PRO A 107 -5.77 2.17 -8.15
N SER A 108 -6.00 1.82 -6.88
CA SER A 108 -4.96 1.83 -5.85
C SER A 108 -3.80 0.94 -6.31
N ARG A 109 -2.58 1.46 -6.25
CA ARG A 109 -1.40 0.80 -6.81
C ARG A 109 -0.12 1.09 -6.05
N VAL A 110 0.83 0.18 -6.18
CA VAL A 110 2.22 0.35 -5.75
C VAL A 110 3.05 0.56 -7.01
N ILE A 111 3.86 1.61 -7.01
CA ILE A 111 4.82 1.88 -8.08
C ILE A 111 6.20 1.52 -7.53
N LEU A 112 6.74 0.44 -8.06
CA LEU A 112 8.12 0.02 -7.84
C LEU A 112 8.97 0.66 -8.94
N TYR A 113 9.95 1.45 -8.56
CA TYR A 113 10.97 1.94 -9.49
C TYR A 113 12.17 0.99 -9.42
N ASP A 114 12.82 0.75 -10.55
CA ASP A 114 14.13 0.11 -10.60
C ASP A 114 15.21 1.19 -10.45
N ASN A 115 16.38 0.85 -9.92
CA ASN A 115 17.52 1.76 -9.84
C ASN A 115 18.16 2.02 -11.23
N GLU A 116 17.74 1.32 -12.28
CA GLU A 116 18.26 1.50 -13.64
C GLU A 116 17.36 2.39 -14.53
N SER A 117 17.02 3.60 -14.05
CA SER A 117 16.50 4.67 -14.92
C SER A 117 17.00 6.05 -14.53
#